data_AF-A0A5J4L9B5-F1
#
_entry.id   AF-A0A5J4L9B5-F1
#
_cell.length_a   1.000
_cell.length_b   1.000
_cell.length_c   1.000
_cell.angle_alpha   90.00
_cell.angle_beta   90.00
_cell.angle_gamma   90.00
#
_symmetry.space_group_name_H-M   'P 1'
#
loop_
_entity.id
_entity.type
_entity.pdbx_description
1 polymer ?
#
loop_
_entity_poly.entity_id
_entity_poly.type
_entity_poly.pdbx_seq_one_letter_code
_entity_poly.pdbx_strand_id
1 'polypeptide(L)'
;MIDTMGFFIIISYETYNWLRERSIMTQRVYKESGFVEFEYNNFHTSHGNESWRYQVMWKMDTKSWVYDLIHKIPVYIEGVPYLRFEFSAPKILFGHNLYSCNESDALVACNYVRDAFMHEFDVTIPRITDWYCYRLDTCANFELENEQQVRSYIRYLQRFDYPRRIKNLYEDTGIYFASRYSTLKIYCKGLEFKKHDMSRFIYEVDQQRLYKQAQKILRVEVEHKAKLKTIPKELASKGYLYPTFNGYMKIVDLFNGNFDAKKETERIIEKFMSGSETKVMKSLDVFRLLNQFFGRRQANTYYAIYLMLVTQGQKETKRNFSKALYYKALKAFRLLGISFIASDIQKFDIELARGFPKDFSLCMSESNKYYQFPRAA
;
A
#
# COMPACT_ATOMS: atom_id res chain seq x y z
N MET A 1 -3.71 -8.38 4.09
CA MET A 1 -4.45 -7.64 5.15
C MET A 1 -4.98 -6.35 4.57
N ILE A 2 -6.11 -5.86 5.04
CA ILE A 2 -6.82 -4.68 4.53
C ILE A 2 -6.57 -3.50 5.47
N ASP A 3 -6.23 -2.33 4.92
CA ASP A 3 -6.10 -1.07 5.66
C ASP A 3 -7.21 -0.09 5.26
N THR A 4 -7.15 0.46 4.06
CA THR A 4 -8.13 1.45 3.57
C THR A 4 -8.95 0.88 2.42
N MET A 5 -10.24 1.18 2.41
CA MET A 5 -11.14 0.82 1.32
C MET A 5 -11.91 2.04 0.83
N GLY A 6 -12.32 2.00 -0.42
CA GLY A 6 -13.27 2.96 -0.97
C GLY A 6 -14.26 2.33 -1.93
N PHE A 7 -15.50 2.79 -1.85
CA PHE A 7 -16.66 2.21 -2.53
C PHE A 7 -17.50 3.23 -3.28
N PHE A 8 -17.99 2.85 -4.44
CA PHE A 8 -19.16 3.47 -5.05
C PHE A 8 -20.41 2.69 -4.65
N ILE A 9 -21.44 3.42 -4.24
CA ILE A 9 -22.72 2.87 -3.78
C ILE A 9 -23.82 3.60 -4.54
N ILE A 10 -24.50 2.91 -5.45
CA ILE A 10 -25.60 3.49 -6.21
C ILE A 10 -26.78 3.73 -5.26
N ILE A 11 -27.37 4.92 -5.28
CA ILE A 11 -28.51 5.28 -4.43
C ILE A 11 -29.68 5.80 -5.28
N SER A 12 -30.86 5.84 -4.69
CA SER A 12 -32.03 6.44 -5.34
C SER A 12 -31.90 7.96 -5.43
N TYR A 13 -32.63 8.58 -6.36
CA TYR A 13 -32.74 10.04 -6.43
C TYR A 13 -33.38 10.65 -5.18
N GLU A 14 -34.34 9.95 -4.56
CA GLU A 14 -34.95 10.35 -3.29
C GLU A 14 -33.90 10.45 -2.19
N THR A 15 -33.10 9.39 -2.00
CA THR A 15 -31.99 9.36 -1.04
C THR A 15 -30.96 10.44 -1.35
N TYR A 16 -30.62 10.65 -2.62
CA TYR A 16 -29.68 11.69 -3.04
C TYR A 16 -30.18 13.09 -2.66
N ASN A 17 -31.44 13.42 -2.97
CA ASN A 17 -32.02 14.72 -2.67
C ASN A 17 -32.13 14.95 -1.15
N TRP A 18 -32.57 13.92 -0.41
CA TRP A 18 -32.65 13.97 1.04
C TRP A 18 -31.30 14.28 1.70
N LEU A 19 -30.25 13.56 1.28
CA LEU A 19 -28.90 13.78 1.78
C LEU A 19 -28.38 15.15 1.35
N ARG A 20 -28.64 15.58 0.12
CA ARG A 20 -28.21 16.88 -0.42
C ARG A 20 -28.73 18.04 0.43
N GLU A 21 -29.99 18.00 0.88
CA GLU A 21 -30.60 19.02 1.72
C GLU A 21 -29.96 19.12 3.12
N ARG A 22 -29.37 18.03 3.61
CA ARG A 22 -28.77 17.91 4.95
C ARG A 22 -27.25 17.98 4.96
N SER A 23 -26.64 18.00 3.78
CA SER A 23 -25.19 18.00 3.62
C SER A 23 -24.62 19.41 3.53
N ILE A 24 -23.38 19.57 3.97
CA ILE A 24 -22.67 20.83 3.74
C ILE A 24 -22.08 20.82 2.34
N MET A 25 -22.53 21.77 1.54
CA MET A 25 -22.04 22.00 0.18
C MET A 25 -20.74 22.82 0.22
N THR A 26 -19.65 22.22 -0.22
CA THR A 26 -18.39 22.91 -0.46
C THR A 26 -18.28 23.23 -1.95
N GLN A 27 -18.05 24.50 -2.29
CA GLN A 27 -17.87 24.93 -3.68
C GLN A 27 -16.39 25.03 -4.01
N ARG A 28 -15.95 24.39 -5.10
CA ARG A 28 -14.59 24.55 -5.67
C ARG A 28 -14.70 25.15 -7.06
N VAL A 29 -13.89 26.18 -7.33
CA VAL A 29 -13.82 26.82 -8.65
C VAL A 29 -12.46 26.49 -9.27
N TYR A 30 -12.48 25.83 -10.42
CA TYR A 30 -11.28 25.57 -11.20
C TYR A 30 -10.89 26.86 -11.95
N LYS A 31 -9.79 27.49 -11.51
CA LYS A 31 -9.33 28.78 -12.06
C LYS A 31 -9.06 28.73 -13.57
N GLU A 32 -8.68 27.59 -14.10
CA GLU A 32 -8.31 27.42 -15.52
C GLU A 32 -9.52 27.25 -16.45
N SER A 33 -10.62 26.66 -15.96
CA SER A 33 -11.80 26.34 -16.77
C SER A 33 -13.04 27.17 -16.41
N GLY A 34 -13.01 27.89 -15.27
CA GLY A 34 -14.19 28.55 -14.71
C GLY A 34 -15.25 27.57 -14.18
N PHE A 35 -14.98 26.26 -14.22
CA PHE A 35 -15.93 25.23 -13.79
C PHE A 35 -16.12 25.27 -12.28
N VAL A 36 -17.39 25.23 -11.87
CA VAL A 36 -17.78 25.17 -10.46
C VAL A 36 -18.16 23.74 -10.11
N GLU A 37 -17.37 23.12 -9.25
CA GLU A 37 -17.64 21.79 -8.68
C GLU A 37 -18.27 21.97 -7.30
N PHE A 38 -19.40 21.30 -7.07
CA PHE A 38 -20.04 21.25 -5.76
C PHE A 38 -19.76 19.89 -5.13
N GLU A 39 -19.19 19.91 -3.93
CA GLU A 39 -18.78 18.73 -3.18
C GLU A 39 -19.55 18.71 -1.85
N TYR A 40 -20.39 17.71 -1.66
CA TYR A 40 -21.10 17.50 -0.39
C TYR A 40 -20.21 16.64 0.52
N ASN A 41 -19.87 17.17 1.69
CA ASN A 41 -19.00 16.52 2.67
C ASN A 41 -19.70 16.39 4.03
N ASN A 42 -19.28 15.40 4.82
CA ASN A 42 -19.78 15.21 6.18
C ASN A 42 -19.07 16.08 7.23
N PHE A 43 -19.80 16.45 8.29
CA PHE A 43 -19.26 16.62 9.64
C PHE A 43 -19.18 15.23 10.28
N HIS A 44 -17.97 14.70 10.49
CA HIS A 44 -17.65 13.50 11.30
C HIS A 44 -18.83 12.60 11.74
N THR A 45 -18.95 11.38 11.21
CA THR A 45 -19.88 10.38 11.76
C THR A 45 -19.55 10.13 13.23
N SER A 46 -20.38 10.64 14.14
CA SER A 46 -20.19 10.54 15.59
C SER A 46 -20.87 9.29 16.11
N HIS A 47 -20.28 8.11 15.89
CA HIS A 47 -20.72 6.89 16.57
C HIS A 47 -19.54 6.20 17.26
N GLY A 48 -19.63 6.12 18.60
CA GLY A 48 -18.84 5.23 19.45
C GLY A 48 -17.70 5.88 20.26
N ASN A 49 -17.99 6.24 21.52
CA ASN A 49 -17.11 6.80 22.55
C ASN A 49 -16.35 8.08 22.14
N GLU A 50 -16.56 9.15 22.93
CA GLU A 50 -16.02 10.49 22.72
C GLU A 50 -14.50 10.53 22.44
N SER A 51 -13.75 9.49 22.79
CA SER A 51 -12.32 9.36 22.53
C SER A 51 -11.90 8.99 21.09
N TRP A 52 -12.83 8.77 20.14
CA TRP A 52 -12.46 8.25 18.81
C TRP A 52 -13.24 8.86 17.63
N ARG A 53 -12.73 9.94 17.04
CA ARG A 53 -13.27 10.46 15.77
C ARG A 53 -12.78 9.63 14.58
N TYR A 54 -13.47 8.54 14.24
CA TYR A 54 -13.23 7.84 12.97
C TYR A 54 -13.83 8.65 11.82
N GLN A 55 -12.96 9.02 10.88
CA GLN A 55 -13.39 9.77 9.70
C GLN A 55 -13.71 8.77 8.60
N VAL A 56 -14.99 8.41 8.48
CA VAL A 56 -15.54 7.92 7.21
C VAL A 56 -15.72 9.14 6.32
N MET A 57 -14.97 9.19 5.22
CA MET A 57 -15.20 10.19 4.20
C MET A 57 -16.29 9.69 3.27
N TRP A 58 -17.29 10.52 3.01
CA TRP A 58 -18.25 10.23 1.97
C TRP A 58 -18.55 11.47 1.12
N LYS A 59 -18.90 11.23 -0.14
CA LYS A 59 -19.31 12.25 -1.11
C LYS A 59 -20.48 11.75 -1.94
N MET A 60 -21.28 12.65 -2.46
CA MET A 60 -22.34 12.36 -3.44
C MET A 60 -21.98 12.93 -4.79
N ASP A 61 -22.33 12.21 -5.84
CA ASP A 61 -22.21 12.68 -7.21
C ASP A 61 -23.29 12.02 -8.09
N THR A 62 -23.59 12.67 -9.22
CA THR A 62 -24.41 12.12 -10.31
C THR A 62 -23.59 11.93 -11.58
N LYS A 63 -22.37 12.46 -11.62
CA LYS A 63 -21.49 12.40 -12.79
C LYS A 63 -20.48 11.28 -12.62
N SER A 64 -20.21 10.58 -13.72
CA SER A 64 -19.13 9.59 -13.78
C SER A 64 -18.16 9.88 -14.91
N TRP A 65 -16.90 9.54 -14.68
CA TRP A 65 -15.86 9.61 -15.69
C TRP A 65 -15.93 8.38 -16.60
N VAL A 66 -16.17 8.61 -17.88
CA VAL A 66 -16.04 7.59 -18.93
C VAL A 66 -14.94 7.99 -19.88
N TYR A 67 -14.18 7.01 -20.36
CA TYR A 67 -13.19 7.23 -21.39
C TYR A 67 -13.86 7.15 -22.76
N ASP A 68 -13.98 8.28 -23.44
CA ASP A 68 -14.48 8.32 -24.81
C ASP A 68 -13.45 7.63 -25.71
N LEU A 69 -13.79 6.44 -26.22
CA LEU A 69 -12.90 5.65 -27.07
C LEU A 69 -12.66 6.31 -28.44
N ILE A 70 -13.61 7.10 -28.92
CA ILE A 70 -13.56 7.78 -30.22
C ILE A 70 -12.58 8.94 -30.12
N HIS A 71 -12.79 9.81 -29.14
CA HIS A 71 -12.00 11.04 -28.98
C HIS A 71 -10.75 10.86 -28.11
N LYS A 72 -10.58 9.70 -27.47
CA LYS A 72 -9.47 9.35 -26.56
C LYS A 72 -9.27 10.36 -25.43
N ILE A 73 -10.36 10.93 -24.95
CA ILE A 73 -10.38 11.87 -23.81
C ILE A 73 -11.33 11.35 -22.74
N PRO A 74 -11.07 11.65 -21.46
CA PRO A 74 -12.03 11.39 -20.41
C PRO A 74 -13.17 12.43 -20.49
N VAL A 75 -14.41 11.98 -20.45
CA VAL A 75 -15.62 12.82 -20.47
C VAL A 75 -16.50 12.50 -19.27
N TYR A 76 -17.23 13.52 -18.80
CA TYR A 76 -18.27 13.32 -17.80
C TYR A 76 -19.57 12.92 -18.49
N ILE A 77 -20.18 11.84 -18.00
CA ILE A 77 -21.57 11.51 -18.33
C ILE A 77 -22.43 11.68 -17.08
N GLU A 78 -23.63 12.17 -17.28
CA GLU A 78 -24.66 12.18 -16.25
C GLU A 78 -25.18 10.75 -16.08
N GLY A 79 -25.22 10.27 -14.84
CA GLY A 79 -25.52 8.89 -14.52
C GLY A 79 -26.46 8.76 -13.33
N VAL A 80 -26.56 7.55 -12.80
CA VAL A 80 -27.32 7.30 -11.57
C VAL A 80 -26.63 7.95 -10.37
N PRO A 81 -27.38 8.54 -9.42
CA PRO A 81 -26.80 9.06 -8.20
C PRO A 81 -26.03 7.99 -7.42
N TYR A 82 -24.89 8.36 -6.86
CA TYR A 82 -24.08 7.46 -6.06
C TYR A 82 -23.37 8.15 -4.90
N LEU A 83 -23.08 7.37 -3.87
CA LEU A 83 -22.18 7.72 -2.79
C LEU A 83 -20.79 7.18 -3.08
N ARG A 84 -19.77 7.94 -2.69
CA ARG A 84 -18.38 7.54 -2.68
C ARG A 84 -17.90 7.48 -1.23
N PHE A 85 -17.71 6.29 -0.67
CA PHE A 85 -17.20 6.10 0.70
C PHE A 85 -15.69 5.83 0.70
N GLU A 86 -14.95 6.36 1.66
CA GLU A 86 -13.56 5.95 2.01
C GLU A 86 -13.38 5.87 3.52
N PHE A 87 -12.81 4.78 3.99
CA PHE A 87 -12.47 4.61 5.40
C PHE A 87 -11.38 3.56 5.62
N SER A 88 -10.76 3.58 6.80
CA SER A 88 -9.79 2.58 7.24
C SER A 88 -10.52 1.50 8.06
N ALA A 89 -10.55 0.27 7.55
CA ALA A 89 -11.17 -0.87 8.24
C ALA A 89 -10.65 -1.08 9.67
N PRO A 90 -9.33 -1.09 9.95
CA PRO A 90 -8.84 -1.29 11.32
C PRO A 90 -9.20 -0.13 12.24
N LYS A 91 -9.36 1.10 11.73
CA LYS A 91 -9.85 2.21 12.57
C LYS A 91 -11.30 2.01 12.97
N ILE A 92 -12.16 1.53 12.06
CA ILE A 92 -13.56 1.22 12.38
C ILE A 92 -13.67 0.13 13.44
N LEU A 93 -12.84 -0.92 13.34
CA LEU A 93 -12.96 -2.10 14.20
C LEU A 93 -12.21 -1.99 15.53
N PHE A 94 -11.00 -1.42 15.52
CA PHE A 94 -10.09 -1.45 16.67
C PHE A 94 -9.80 -0.06 17.23
N GLY A 95 -10.25 0.97 16.54
CA GLY A 95 -10.01 2.35 16.90
C GLY A 95 -8.70 2.97 16.51
N HIS A 96 -7.82 2.18 15.90
CA HIS A 96 -6.55 2.66 15.43
C HIS A 96 -6.09 1.80 14.26
N ASN A 97 -5.20 2.33 13.44
CA ASN A 97 -4.65 1.62 12.30
C ASN A 97 -3.33 0.92 12.64
N LEU A 98 -3.07 0.54 13.89
CA LEU A 98 -1.84 -0.21 14.23
C LEU A 98 -1.98 -1.71 13.99
N TYR A 99 -3.22 -2.20 13.99
CA TYR A 99 -3.55 -3.53 13.53
C TYR A 99 -3.96 -3.51 12.07
N SER A 100 -4.18 -4.69 11.56
CA SER A 100 -4.50 -4.98 10.18
C SER A 100 -5.65 -5.99 10.16
N CYS A 101 -6.51 -5.88 9.16
CA CYS A 101 -7.73 -6.69 9.05
C CYS A 101 -7.54 -7.80 8.02
N ASN A 102 -8.18 -8.96 8.21
CA ASN A 102 -8.37 -9.89 7.11
C ASN A 102 -9.55 -9.43 6.21
N GLU A 103 -9.85 -10.20 5.18
CA GLU A 103 -10.92 -9.86 4.22
C GLU A 103 -12.32 -9.94 4.86
N SER A 104 -12.57 -10.91 5.75
CA SER A 104 -13.85 -11.00 6.48
C SER A 104 -14.05 -9.84 7.45
N ASP A 105 -13.01 -9.44 8.20
CA ASP A 105 -13.07 -8.28 9.09
C ASP A 105 -13.38 -7.01 8.30
N ALA A 106 -12.78 -6.85 7.12
CA ALA A 106 -13.05 -5.72 6.24
C ALA A 106 -14.54 -5.66 5.84
N LEU A 107 -15.18 -6.80 5.58
CA LEU A 107 -16.64 -6.84 5.32
C LEU A 107 -17.46 -6.48 6.56
N VAL A 108 -17.04 -6.88 7.76
CA VAL A 108 -17.66 -6.45 9.02
C VAL A 108 -17.58 -4.93 9.18
N ALA A 109 -16.41 -4.33 8.91
CA ALA A 109 -16.23 -2.88 8.93
C ALA A 109 -17.16 -2.18 7.93
N CYS A 110 -17.35 -2.73 6.73
CA CYS A 110 -18.30 -2.20 5.75
C CYS A 110 -19.75 -2.20 6.28
N ASN A 111 -20.17 -3.27 6.96
CA ASN A 111 -21.51 -3.33 7.56
C ASN A 111 -21.67 -2.29 8.67
N TYR A 112 -20.68 -2.14 9.58
CA TYR A 112 -20.74 -1.10 10.60
C TYR A 112 -20.83 0.30 10.01
N VAL A 113 -20.04 0.60 8.97
CA VAL A 113 -20.11 1.90 8.28
C VAL A 113 -21.48 2.09 7.63
N ARG A 114 -22.02 1.05 6.99
CA ARG A 114 -23.36 1.09 6.38
C ARG A 114 -24.44 1.40 7.42
N ASP A 115 -24.49 0.63 8.49
CA ASP A 115 -25.54 0.71 9.48
C ASP A 115 -25.47 2.03 10.26
N ALA A 116 -24.26 2.48 10.60
CA ALA A 116 -24.05 3.81 11.21
C ALA A 116 -24.49 4.95 10.27
N PHE A 117 -24.18 4.86 8.97
CA PHE A 117 -24.61 5.87 8.00
C PHE A 117 -26.13 5.90 7.83
N MET A 118 -26.77 4.73 7.73
CA MET A 118 -28.23 4.62 7.62
C MET A 118 -28.93 5.21 8.85
N HIS A 119 -28.40 4.94 10.05
CA HIS A 119 -28.93 5.48 11.30
C HIS A 119 -28.74 7.00 11.42
N GLU A 120 -27.55 7.52 11.11
CA GLU A 120 -27.23 8.95 11.25
C GLU A 120 -28.08 9.83 10.31
N PHE A 121 -28.31 9.38 9.08
CA PHE A 121 -28.99 10.19 8.07
C PHE A 121 -30.45 9.80 7.83
N ASP A 122 -30.94 8.77 8.53
CA ASP A 122 -32.27 8.18 8.35
C ASP A 122 -32.55 7.85 6.87
N VAL A 123 -31.64 7.10 6.26
CA VAL A 123 -31.74 6.68 4.85
C VAL A 123 -31.52 5.19 4.70
N THR A 124 -32.00 4.64 3.59
CA THR A 124 -31.65 3.28 3.17
C THR A 124 -30.61 3.32 2.05
N ILE A 125 -29.49 2.61 2.23
CA ILE A 125 -28.51 2.35 1.18
C ILE A 125 -28.37 0.84 0.91
N PRO A 126 -27.96 0.44 -0.31
CA PRO A 126 -27.82 -0.97 -0.67
C PRO A 126 -26.95 -1.78 0.28
N ARG A 127 -27.15 -3.10 0.27
CA ARG A 127 -26.31 -4.06 1.01
C ARG A 127 -24.86 -3.94 0.52
N ILE A 128 -23.89 -4.25 1.40
CA ILE A 128 -22.46 -4.17 1.05
C ILE A 128 -22.09 -5.05 -0.15
N THR A 129 -22.89 -6.09 -0.42
CA THR A 129 -22.73 -6.96 -1.59
C THR A 129 -22.89 -6.23 -2.92
N ASP A 130 -23.55 -5.07 -2.92
CA ASP A 130 -23.79 -4.25 -4.09
C ASP A 130 -22.82 -3.05 -4.20
N TRP A 131 -21.82 -2.98 -3.33
CA TRP A 131 -20.86 -1.89 -3.30
C TRP A 131 -19.69 -2.17 -4.24
N TYR A 132 -19.31 -1.18 -5.05
CA TYR A 132 -18.24 -1.30 -6.04
C TYR A 132 -16.93 -0.76 -5.50
N CYS A 133 -15.91 -1.62 -5.37
CA CYS A 133 -14.64 -1.24 -4.76
C CYS A 133 -13.74 -0.50 -5.75
N TYR A 134 -13.49 0.80 -5.50
CA TYR A 134 -12.59 1.60 -6.34
C TYR A 134 -11.24 1.89 -5.70
N ARG A 135 -11.12 1.68 -4.39
CA ARG A 135 -9.87 1.82 -3.64
C ARG A 135 -9.71 0.65 -2.69
N LEU A 136 -8.52 0.08 -2.70
CA LEU A 136 -8.13 -0.98 -1.78
C LEU A 136 -6.65 -0.80 -1.47
N ASP A 137 -6.35 -0.55 -0.20
CA ASP A 137 -4.99 -0.49 0.31
C ASP A 137 -4.79 -1.70 1.23
N THR A 138 -3.79 -2.52 0.93
CA THR A 138 -3.37 -3.62 1.80
C THR A 138 -2.17 -3.20 2.64
N CYS A 139 -2.01 -3.82 3.81
CA CYS A 139 -0.83 -3.56 4.64
C CYS A 139 -0.21 -4.85 5.20
N ALA A 140 1.08 -4.73 5.56
CA ALA A 140 1.88 -5.67 6.33
C ALA A 140 2.62 -4.92 7.43
N ASN A 141 2.40 -5.33 8.69
CA ASN A 141 3.07 -4.75 9.85
C ASN A 141 4.16 -5.70 10.31
N PHE A 142 5.35 -5.16 10.53
CA PHE A 142 6.47 -5.88 11.12
C PHE A 142 6.89 -5.18 12.41
N GLU A 143 6.80 -5.88 13.53
CA GLU A 143 7.15 -5.36 14.85
C GLU A 143 8.64 -5.60 15.14
N LEU A 144 9.38 -4.50 15.30
CA LEU A 144 10.79 -4.44 15.69
C LEU A 144 10.90 -3.98 17.15
N GLU A 145 12.13 -3.88 17.67
CA GLU A 145 12.32 -3.54 19.09
C GLU A 145 11.96 -2.07 19.40
N ASN A 146 12.32 -1.15 18.49
CA ASN A 146 12.15 0.29 18.67
C ASN A 146 12.23 1.06 17.34
N GLU A 147 11.90 2.36 17.39
CA GLU A 147 11.88 3.27 16.23
C GLU A 147 13.21 3.33 15.48
N GLN A 148 14.34 3.24 16.19
CA GLN A 148 15.64 3.30 15.52
C GLN A 148 15.91 2.06 14.67
N GLN A 149 15.48 0.87 15.09
CA GLN A 149 15.58 -0.33 14.26
C GLN A 149 14.72 -0.18 12.99
N VAL A 150 13.50 0.35 13.13
CA VAL A 150 12.61 0.65 11.99
C VAL A 150 13.29 1.61 11.01
N ARG A 151 13.76 2.78 11.48
CA ARG A 151 14.46 3.78 10.65
C ARG A 151 15.72 3.20 10.00
N SER A 152 16.50 2.42 10.75
CA SER A 152 17.71 1.78 10.23
C SER A 152 17.39 0.81 9.10
N TYR A 153 16.30 0.03 9.24
CA TYR A 153 15.85 -0.86 8.17
C TYR A 153 15.35 -0.08 6.95
N ILE A 154 14.64 1.04 7.14
CA ILE A 154 14.23 1.91 6.03
C ILE A 154 15.45 2.47 5.30
N ARG A 155 16.46 3.02 6.00
CA ARG A 155 17.73 3.47 5.36
C ARG A 155 18.40 2.38 4.55
N TYR A 156 18.32 1.16 5.04
CA TYR A 156 18.81 0.00 4.33
C TYR A 156 17.97 -0.28 3.06
N LEU A 157 16.63 -0.28 3.16
CA LEU A 157 15.74 -0.45 2.00
C LEU A 157 15.88 0.69 0.96
N GLN A 158 16.29 1.88 1.39
CA GLN A 158 16.56 3.03 0.53
C GLN A 158 17.71 2.81 -0.47
N ARG A 159 18.42 1.69 -0.38
CA ARG A 159 19.45 1.31 -1.36
C ARG A 159 18.89 0.53 -2.56
N PHE A 160 17.66 0.02 -2.46
CA PHE A 160 17.04 -0.78 -3.51
C PHE A 160 16.18 0.07 -4.46
N ASP A 161 16.29 -0.19 -5.75
CA ASP A 161 15.38 0.36 -6.75
C ASP A 161 14.26 -0.63 -7.07
N TYR A 162 13.04 -0.12 -7.22
CA TYR A 162 11.95 -0.89 -7.82
C TYR A 162 12.01 -0.73 -9.35
N PRO A 163 12.21 -1.81 -10.13
CA PRO A 163 12.33 -1.70 -11.58
C PRO A 163 11.17 -0.93 -12.23
N ARG A 164 11.52 0.10 -13.02
CA ARG A 164 10.60 0.94 -13.79
C ARG A 164 9.61 1.76 -12.94
N ARG A 165 9.94 2.05 -11.67
CA ARG A 165 9.15 2.97 -10.82
C ARG A 165 10.01 4.13 -10.33
N ILE A 166 9.39 5.28 -10.13
CA ILE A 166 10.03 6.43 -9.50
C ILE A 166 10.07 6.17 -8.00
N LYS A 167 11.25 6.35 -7.41
CA LYS A 167 11.48 6.23 -5.99
C LYS A 167 11.35 7.60 -5.33
N ASN A 168 10.42 7.73 -4.39
CA ASN A 168 10.34 8.91 -3.53
C ASN A 168 10.83 8.53 -2.13
N LEU A 169 11.70 9.38 -1.58
CA LEU A 169 12.34 9.21 -0.29
C LEU A 169 11.82 10.25 0.69
N TYR A 170 11.62 9.86 1.94
CA TYR A 170 11.30 10.76 3.03
C TYR A 170 12.31 10.55 4.15
N GLU A 171 13.44 11.27 4.04
CA GLU A 171 14.59 11.15 4.96
C GLU A 171 14.93 9.68 5.21
N ASP A 172 14.82 9.19 6.45
CA ASP A 172 14.95 7.79 6.84
C ASP A 172 13.65 7.18 7.41
N THR A 173 12.53 7.83 7.14
CA THR A 173 11.22 7.54 7.73
C THR A 173 10.26 6.86 6.78
N GLY A 174 10.53 6.92 5.47
CA GLY A 174 9.78 6.15 4.48
C GLY A 174 10.35 6.14 3.07
N ILE A 175 9.85 5.19 2.28
CA ILE A 175 10.11 5.01 0.84
C ILE A 175 8.82 4.69 0.10
N TYR A 176 8.67 5.26 -1.09
CA TYR A 176 7.45 5.17 -1.88
C TYR A 176 7.80 4.89 -3.34
N PHE A 177 7.10 3.94 -3.94
CA PHE A 177 7.22 3.57 -5.36
C PHE A 177 5.86 3.63 -6.03
N ALA A 178 5.53 4.83 -6.52
CA ALA A 178 4.29 5.06 -7.26
C ALA A 178 4.36 4.44 -8.67
N SER A 179 3.24 3.86 -9.09
CA SER A 179 3.04 3.44 -10.48
C SER A 179 1.56 3.53 -10.85
N ARG A 180 1.26 3.35 -12.14
CA ARG A 180 -0.12 3.25 -12.65
C ARG A 180 -0.88 2.06 -12.05
N TYR A 181 -0.19 0.97 -11.71
CA TYR A 181 -0.83 -0.29 -11.31
C TYR A 181 -0.97 -0.42 -9.80
N SER A 182 0.08 -0.04 -9.05
CA SER A 182 0.08 -0.01 -7.60
C SER A 182 1.05 1.02 -7.04
N THR A 183 0.83 1.47 -5.81
CA THR A 183 1.80 2.25 -5.03
C THR A 183 2.30 1.38 -3.89
N LEU A 184 3.62 1.15 -3.81
CA LEU A 184 4.24 0.53 -2.63
C LEU A 184 4.75 1.63 -1.71
N LYS A 185 4.44 1.56 -0.42
CA LYS A 185 4.94 2.45 0.62
C LYS A 185 5.54 1.61 1.73
N ILE A 186 6.70 1.99 2.23
CA ILE A 186 7.31 1.37 3.40
C ILE A 186 7.73 2.49 4.33
N TYR A 187 7.23 2.52 5.56
CA TYR A 187 7.41 3.66 6.46
C TYR A 187 7.41 3.28 7.94
N CYS A 188 7.93 4.21 8.75
CA CYS A 188 7.94 4.14 10.20
C CYS A 188 6.57 4.56 10.76
N LYS A 189 5.79 3.60 11.25
CA LYS A 189 4.40 3.85 11.67
C LYS A 189 4.33 4.79 12.87
N GLY A 190 5.33 4.80 13.76
CA GLY A 190 5.37 5.70 14.92
C GLY A 190 5.33 7.18 14.52
N LEU A 191 6.15 7.59 13.57
CA LEU A 191 6.21 8.99 13.11
C LEU A 191 4.94 9.40 12.36
N GLU A 192 4.39 8.48 11.57
CA GLU A 192 3.10 8.67 10.88
C GLU A 192 1.96 8.82 11.89
N PHE A 193 1.89 7.94 12.89
CA PHE A 193 0.90 7.97 13.96
C PHE A 193 0.99 9.27 14.77
N LYS A 194 2.20 9.68 15.17
CA LYS A 194 2.42 10.95 15.90
C LYS A 194 1.88 12.15 15.13
N LYS A 195 2.10 12.17 13.82
CA LYS A 195 1.71 13.30 12.95
C LYS A 195 0.22 13.33 12.63
N HIS A 196 -0.42 12.18 12.44
CA HIS A 196 -1.75 12.11 11.82
C HIS A 196 -2.86 11.55 12.71
N ASP A 197 -2.50 10.74 13.72
CA ASP A 197 -3.46 9.97 14.50
C ASP A 197 -3.41 10.29 16.00
N MET A 198 -2.26 10.64 16.57
CA MET A 198 -2.09 10.84 18.01
C MET A 198 -3.03 11.90 18.60
N SER A 199 -3.27 13.01 17.91
CA SER A 199 -4.17 14.08 18.38
C SER A 199 -5.65 13.71 18.37
N ARG A 200 -6.03 12.55 17.80
CA ARG A 200 -7.43 12.09 17.73
C ARG A 200 -7.92 11.48 19.04
N PHE A 201 -7.00 11.09 19.91
CA PHE A 201 -7.28 10.40 21.16
C PHE A 201 -7.42 11.43 22.27
N ILE A 202 -8.51 11.36 23.04
CA ILE A 202 -8.73 12.28 24.17
C ILE A 202 -7.76 11.97 25.32
N TYR A 203 -7.61 10.69 25.66
CA TYR A 203 -6.84 10.27 26.82
C TYR A 203 -5.35 10.17 26.50
N GLU A 204 -4.53 10.94 27.23
CA GLU A 204 -3.07 10.96 27.06
C GLU A 204 -2.45 9.57 27.27
N VAL A 205 -2.99 8.77 28.19
CA VAL A 205 -2.54 7.40 28.45
C VAL A 205 -2.65 6.53 27.18
N ASP A 206 -3.75 6.65 26.43
CA ASP A 206 -3.92 5.92 25.18
C ASP A 206 -2.99 6.45 24.07
N GLN A 207 -2.82 7.77 23.99
CA GLN A 207 -1.85 8.38 23.06
C GLN A 207 -0.45 7.80 23.28
N GLN A 208 0.04 7.81 24.52
CA GLN A 208 1.37 7.34 24.87
C GLN A 208 1.51 5.83 24.64
N ARG A 209 0.51 5.04 25.06
CA ARG A 209 0.50 3.58 24.89
C ARG A 209 0.56 3.20 23.40
N LEU A 210 -0.30 3.79 22.57
CA LEU A 210 -0.38 3.48 21.16
C LEU A 210 0.81 4.04 20.38
N TYR A 211 1.30 5.23 20.73
CA TYR A 211 2.52 5.77 20.13
C TYR A 211 3.71 4.87 20.39
N LYS A 212 3.90 4.42 21.64
CA LYS A 212 4.98 3.47 22.01
C LYS A 212 4.89 2.16 21.22
N GLN A 213 3.68 1.67 20.95
CA GLN A 213 3.48 0.50 20.09
C GLN A 213 3.78 0.83 18.62
N ALA A 214 3.31 1.96 18.10
CA ALA A 214 3.50 2.39 16.72
C ALA A 214 4.99 2.59 16.37
N GLN A 215 5.79 3.08 17.32
CA GLN A 215 7.25 3.26 17.17
C GLN A 215 7.98 1.96 16.81
N LYS A 216 7.41 0.81 17.14
CA LYS A 216 7.99 -0.50 16.83
C LYS A 216 7.63 -1.01 15.44
N ILE A 217 6.69 -0.38 14.75
CA ILE A 217 6.10 -0.95 13.54
C ILE A 217 6.77 -0.36 12.29
N LEU A 218 7.41 -1.25 11.53
CA LEU A 218 7.67 -1.04 10.10
C LEU A 218 6.41 -1.45 9.33
N ARG A 219 5.74 -0.49 8.70
CA ARG A 219 4.57 -0.77 7.85
C ARG A 219 4.98 -0.83 6.39
N VAL A 220 4.57 -1.89 5.72
CA VAL A 220 4.53 -2.02 4.26
C VAL A 220 3.08 -1.87 3.83
N GLU A 221 2.78 -0.91 2.97
CA GLU A 221 1.43 -0.63 2.47
C GLU A 221 1.43 -0.66 0.94
N VAL A 222 0.39 -1.26 0.37
CA VAL A 222 0.21 -1.37 -1.07
C VAL A 222 -1.16 -0.86 -1.46
N GLU A 223 -1.19 0.24 -2.20
CA GLU A 223 -2.40 0.75 -2.86
C GLU A 223 -2.60 0.03 -4.19
N HIS A 224 -3.75 -0.63 -4.38
CA HIS A 224 -4.10 -1.39 -5.58
C HIS A 224 -4.96 -0.52 -6.51
N LYS A 225 -4.44 -0.14 -7.69
CA LYS A 225 -5.11 0.79 -8.61
C LYS A 225 -5.78 0.08 -9.77
N ALA A 226 -4.96 -0.52 -10.64
CA ALA A 226 -5.46 -1.09 -11.89
C ALA A 226 -6.23 -2.40 -11.68
N LYS A 227 -5.86 -3.18 -10.66
CA LYS A 227 -6.43 -4.50 -10.40
C LYS A 227 -7.93 -4.45 -10.07
N LEU A 228 -8.38 -3.34 -9.48
CA LEU A 228 -9.78 -3.10 -9.14
C LEU A 228 -10.66 -2.80 -10.37
N LYS A 229 -10.06 -2.36 -11.48
CA LYS A 229 -10.75 -1.99 -12.73
C LYS A 229 -10.80 -3.10 -13.78
N THR A 230 -10.10 -4.21 -13.53
CA THR A 230 -9.89 -5.24 -14.55
C THR A 230 -10.57 -6.52 -14.13
N ILE A 231 -11.52 -6.99 -14.93
CA ILE A 231 -11.94 -8.40 -14.89
C ILE A 231 -10.69 -9.22 -15.29
N PRO A 232 -10.24 -10.18 -14.46
CA PRO A 232 -9.17 -11.10 -14.84
C PRO A 232 -9.47 -11.74 -16.21
N LYS A 233 -8.49 -11.72 -17.11
CA LYS A 233 -8.64 -12.28 -18.47
C LYS A 233 -9.16 -13.72 -18.47
N GLU A 234 -8.76 -14.50 -17.47
CA GLU A 234 -9.17 -15.89 -17.26
C GLU A 234 -10.69 -16.04 -17.01
N LEU A 235 -11.31 -15.09 -16.31
CA LEU A 235 -12.75 -15.08 -16.05
C LEU A 235 -13.51 -14.56 -17.28
N ALA A 236 -12.99 -13.51 -17.91
CA ALA A 236 -13.54 -12.99 -19.16
C ALA A 236 -13.52 -14.06 -20.27
N SER A 237 -12.44 -14.84 -20.40
CA SER A 237 -12.35 -15.95 -21.36
C SER A 237 -13.31 -17.11 -21.07
N LYS A 238 -13.80 -17.20 -19.83
CA LYS A 238 -14.81 -18.17 -19.40
C LYS A 238 -16.24 -17.61 -19.47
N GLY A 239 -16.43 -16.42 -20.05
CA GLY A 239 -17.74 -15.78 -20.23
C GLY A 239 -18.33 -15.14 -18.98
N TYR A 240 -17.57 -15.03 -17.87
CA TYR A 240 -18.06 -14.35 -16.67
C TYR A 240 -18.11 -12.84 -16.92
N LEU A 241 -19.34 -12.30 -16.90
CA LEU A 241 -19.61 -10.86 -16.90
C LEU A 241 -20.10 -10.47 -15.52
N TYR A 242 -19.35 -9.59 -14.84
CA TYR A 242 -19.80 -9.00 -13.58
C TYR A 242 -20.49 -7.66 -13.88
N PRO A 243 -21.56 -7.30 -13.13
CA PRO A 243 -22.01 -5.93 -13.09
C PRO A 243 -20.83 -5.05 -12.64
N THR A 244 -20.47 -4.03 -13.43
CA THR A 244 -19.43 -3.08 -13.05
C THR A 244 -19.99 -1.67 -13.01
N PHE A 245 -19.49 -0.85 -12.09
CA PHE A 245 -19.78 0.58 -12.06
C PHE A 245 -18.48 1.33 -12.34
N ASN A 246 -18.42 2.07 -13.44
CA ASN A 246 -17.20 2.72 -13.94
C ASN A 246 -16.00 1.76 -14.07
N GLY A 247 -16.28 0.49 -14.43
CA GLY A 247 -15.29 -0.57 -14.57
C GLY A 247 -14.81 -1.21 -13.25
N TYR A 248 -15.34 -0.79 -12.11
CA TYR A 248 -15.02 -1.40 -10.81
C TYR A 248 -15.97 -2.56 -10.50
N MET A 249 -15.44 -3.59 -9.84
CA MET A 249 -16.21 -4.78 -9.42
C MET A 249 -16.83 -4.59 -8.05
N LYS A 250 -17.90 -5.36 -7.78
CA LYS A 250 -18.50 -5.44 -6.45
C LYS A 250 -17.50 -6.07 -5.47
N ILE A 251 -17.53 -5.66 -4.21
CA ILE A 251 -16.61 -6.18 -3.17
C ILE A 251 -16.74 -7.70 -2.97
N VAL A 252 -17.95 -8.25 -3.07
CA VAL A 252 -18.17 -9.70 -2.98
C VAL A 252 -17.47 -10.44 -4.11
N ASP A 253 -17.53 -9.92 -5.34
CA ASP A 253 -16.84 -10.52 -6.46
C ASP A 253 -15.32 -10.38 -6.30
N LEU A 254 -14.84 -9.26 -5.73
CA LEU A 254 -13.42 -9.05 -5.47
C LEU A 254 -12.85 -10.10 -4.51
N PHE A 255 -13.52 -10.35 -3.37
CA PHE A 255 -13.04 -11.27 -2.34
C PHE A 255 -13.47 -12.73 -2.56
N ASN A 256 -14.37 -13.02 -3.49
CA ASN A 256 -14.73 -14.40 -3.86
C ASN A 256 -13.70 -15.04 -4.82
N GLY A 257 -12.42 -15.03 -4.41
CA GLY A 257 -11.31 -15.68 -5.12
C GLY A 257 -10.64 -14.86 -6.22
N ASN A 258 -11.13 -13.65 -6.53
CA ASN A 258 -10.57 -12.80 -7.60
C ASN A 258 -9.40 -11.93 -7.15
N PHE A 259 -9.26 -11.73 -5.84
CA PHE A 259 -8.19 -10.97 -5.23
C PHE A 259 -7.82 -11.60 -3.89
N ASP A 260 -6.57 -12.07 -3.79
CA ASP A 260 -5.97 -12.51 -2.54
C ASP A 260 -5.04 -11.40 -2.04
N ALA A 261 -5.46 -10.72 -0.96
CA ALA A 261 -4.75 -9.57 -0.44
C ALA A 261 -3.33 -9.91 0.03
N LYS A 262 -3.11 -11.11 0.58
CA LYS A 262 -1.79 -11.54 1.06
C LYS A 262 -0.88 -11.80 -0.14
N LYS A 263 -1.31 -12.69 -1.05
CA LYS A 263 -0.52 -13.09 -2.22
C LYS A 263 -0.14 -11.91 -3.11
N GLU A 264 -1.06 -10.96 -3.32
CA GLU A 264 -0.77 -9.78 -4.14
C GLU A 264 0.23 -8.84 -3.46
N THR A 265 0.15 -8.69 -2.14
CA THR A 265 1.11 -7.92 -1.35
C THR A 265 2.49 -8.56 -1.40
N GLU A 266 2.59 -9.87 -1.14
CA GLU A 266 3.83 -10.65 -1.22
C GLU A 266 4.45 -10.54 -2.61
N ARG A 267 3.69 -10.72 -3.69
CA ARG A 267 4.17 -10.57 -5.07
C ARG A 267 4.80 -9.20 -5.34
N ILE A 268 4.24 -8.13 -4.79
CA ILE A 268 4.76 -6.77 -4.96
C ILE A 268 6.02 -6.55 -4.14
N ILE A 269 6.06 -7.06 -2.90
CA ILE A 269 7.23 -7.04 -2.02
C ILE A 269 8.36 -7.86 -2.65
N GLU A 270 8.09 -9.09 -3.07
CA GLU A 270 9.06 -9.97 -3.75
C GLU A 270 9.65 -9.29 -4.97
N LYS A 271 8.83 -8.62 -5.79
CA LYS A 271 9.33 -7.88 -6.96
C LYS A 271 10.24 -6.71 -6.57
N PHE A 272 9.92 -6.00 -5.49
CA PHE A 272 10.78 -4.95 -4.93
C PHE A 272 12.10 -5.54 -4.40
N MET A 273 12.01 -6.65 -3.67
CA MET A 273 13.15 -7.41 -3.13
C MET A 273 13.86 -8.26 -4.20
N SER A 274 13.34 -8.32 -5.42
CA SER A 274 13.86 -9.22 -6.44
C SER A 274 15.22 -8.69 -6.90
N GLY A 275 16.27 -9.44 -6.57
CA GLY A 275 17.66 -9.00 -6.76
C GLY A 275 18.33 -8.48 -5.48
N SER A 276 17.70 -8.62 -4.32
CA SER A 276 18.31 -8.38 -3.01
C SER A 276 18.07 -9.59 -2.10
N GLU A 277 18.78 -10.69 -2.34
CA GLU A 277 18.77 -11.81 -1.39
C GLU A 277 19.64 -11.46 -0.18
N THR A 278 19.09 -11.59 1.02
CA THR A 278 19.65 -11.15 2.32
C THR A 278 20.62 -12.15 2.92
N LYS A 279 21.80 -12.31 2.31
CA LYS A 279 22.96 -12.91 3.00
C LYS A 279 24.14 -11.97 2.96
N VAL A 280 24.52 -11.37 4.08
CA VAL A 280 25.82 -10.67 4.18
C VAL A 280 26.91 -11.62 3.68
N MET A 281 27.52 -11.31 2.55
CA MET A 281 28.62 -12.09 1.97
C MET A 281 29.85 -11.21 1.94
N LYS A 282 30.96 -11.69 2.49
CA LYS A 282 32.25 -10.98 2.34
C LYS A 282 32.54 -10.86 0.85
N SER A 283 33.12 -9.74 0.43
CA SER A 283 33.45 -9.49 -0.98
C SER A 283 34.28 -10.65 -1.57
N LEU A 284 35.20 -11.20 -0.78
CA LEU A 284 35.98 -12.37 -1.16
C LEU A 284 35.14 -13.63 -1.37
N ASP A 285 34.10 -13.85 -0.56
CA ASP A 285 33.20 -15.00 -0.72
C ASP A 285 32.34 -14.87 -1.97
N VAL A 286 31.92 -13.64 -2.31
CA VAL A 286 31.25 -13.34 -3.58
C VAL A 286 32.18 -13.64 -4.76
N PHE A 287 33.44 -13.22 -4.69
CA PHE A 287 34.41 -13.51 -5.75
C PHE A 287 34.64 -15.01 -5.92
N ARG A 288 34.80 -15.76 -4.82
CA ARG A 288 34.96 -17.22 -4.84
C ARG A 288 33.74 -17.90 -5.46
N LEU A 289 32.54 -17.50 -5.04
CA LEU A 289 31.29 -18.05 -5.55
C LEU A 289 31.12 -17.78 -7.05
N LEU A 290 31.45 -16.56 -7.51
CA LEU A 290 31.40 -16.23 -8.93
C LEU A 290 32.41 -17.04 -9.75
N ASN A 291 33.62 -17.29 -9.25
CA ASN A 291 34.60 -18.13 -9.94
C ASN A 291 34.21 -19.61 -9.98
N GLN A 292 33.45 -20.09 -8.99
CA GLN A 292 32.96 -21.47 -8.98
C GLN A 292 31.93 -21.72 -10.09
N PHE A 293 31.06 -20.75 -10.36
CA PHE A 293 29.94 -20.89 -11.30
C PHE A 293 30.22 -20.33 -12.70
N PHE A 294 31.20 -19.44 -12.84
CA PHE A 294 31.54 -18.78 -14.09
C PHE A 294 33.04 -18.87 -14.37
N GLY A 295 33.41 -18.88 -15.66
CA GLY A 295 34.81 -18.77 -16.04
C GLY A 295 35.44 -17.47 -15.54
N ARG A 296 36.74 -17.50 -15.21
CA ARG A 296 37.50 -16.42 -14.55
C ARG A 296 37.23 -15.01 -15.13
N ARG A 297 37.15 -14.89 -16.47
CA ARG A 297 36.87 -13.62 -17.16
C ARG A 297 35.47 -13.06 -16.85
N GLN A 298 34.47 -13.92 -16.85
CA GLN A 298 33.09 -13.54 -16.53
C GLN A 298 32.92 -13.29 -15.04
N ALA A 299 33.54 -14.12 -14.19
CA ALA A 299 33.57 -13.93 -12.74
C ALA A 299 34.18 -12.57 -12.36
N ASN A 300 35.33 -12.20 -12.94
CA ASN A 300 35.94 -10.88 -12.73
C ASN A 300 35.03 -9.73 -13.15
N THR A 301 34.40 -9.85 -14.32
CA THR A 301 33.46 -8.83 -14.83
C THR A 301 32.28 -8.66 -13.89
N TYR A 302 31.66 -9.76 -13.46
CA TYR A 302 30.53 -9.72 -12.54
C TYR A 302 30.96 -9.22 -11.16
N TYR A 303 32.14 -9.59 -10.68
CA TYR A 303 32.66 -9.10 -9.42
C TYR A 303 32.92 -7.57 -9.45
N ALA A 304 33.41 -7.02 -10.56
CA ALA A 304 33.54 -5.58 -10.73
C ALA A 304 32.17 -4.86 -10.68
N ILE A 305 31.15 -5.42 -11.35
CA ILE A 305 29.78 -4.92 -11.27
C ILE A 305 29.26 -4.98 -9.83
N TYR A 306 29.50 -6.09 -9.12
CA TYR A 306 29.13 -6.27 -7.73
C TYR A 306 29.79 -5.20 -6.83
N LEU A 307 31.10 -5.00 -6.95
CA LEU A 307 31.83 -4.01 -6.16
C LEU A 307 31.30 -2.59 -6.40
N MET A 308 31.01 -2.24 -7.65
CA MET A 308 30.49 -0.91 -7.97
C MET A 308 29.03 -0.74 -7.53
N LEU A 309 28.23 -1.81 -7.58
CA LEU A 309 26.87 -1.83 -7.04
C LEU A 309 26.89 -1.54 -5.54
N VAL A 310 27.74 -2.25 -4.79
CA VAL A 310 27.78 -2.10 -3.33
C VAL A 310 28.40 -0.77 -2.91
N THR A 311 29.43 -0.27 -3.62
CA THR A 311 30.13 0.98 -3.23
C THR A 311 29.48 2.25 -3.76
N GLN A 312 28.98 2.26 -5.00
CA GLN A 312 28.51 3.47 -5.70
C GLN A 312 27.02 3.43 -6.05
N GLY A 313 26.34 2.30 -5.82
CA GLY A 313 24.92 2.13 -6.08
C GLY A 313 24.55 1.85 -7.54
N GLN A 314 23.26 1.61 -7.78
CA GLN A 314 22.75 1.15 -9.07
C GLN A 314 22.88 2.18 -10.20
N LYS A 315 22.66 3.46 -9.90
CA LYS A 315 22.65 4.53 -10.91
C LYS A 315 24.02 4.65 -11.57
N GLU A 316 25.07 4.69 -10.77
CA GLU A 316 26.44 4.83 -11.27
C GLU A 316 26.91 3.54 -11.93
N THR A 317 26.53 2.38 -11.38
CA THR A 317 26.82 1.10 -12.03
C THR A 317 26.22 1.00 -13.44
N LYS A 318 24.96 1.42 -13.62
CA LYS A 318 24.28 1.38 -14.93
C LYS A 318 24.93 2.30 -15.98
N ARG A 319 25.66 3.34 -15.58
CA ARG A 319 26.37 4.26 -16.49
C ARG A 319 27.66 3.66 -17.04
N ASN A 320 28.35 2.90 -16.21
CA ASN A 320 29.69 2.38 -16.50
C ASN A 320 29.67 0.99 -17.16
N PHE A 321 28.53 0.29 -17.14
CA PHE A 321 28.39 -1.02 -17.76
C PHE A 321 27.25 -1.04 -18.78
N SER A 322 27.40 -1.87 -19.82
CA SER A 322 26.34 -2.05 -20.80
C SER A 322 25.09 -2.62 -20.13
N LYS A 323 23.92 -2.15 -20.56
CA LYS A 323 22.62 -2.54 -19.99
C LYS A 323 22.43 -4.07 -20.00
N ALA A 324 22.80 -4.74 -21.09
CA ALA A 324 22.70 -6.19 -21.22
C ALA A 324 23.60 -6.92 -20.20
N LEU A 325 24.83 -6.44 -20.01
CA LEU A 325 25.77 -7.03 -19.07
C LEU A 325 25.32 -6.83 -17.62
N TYR A 326 24.87 -5.63 -17.28
CA TYR A 326 24.33 -5.29 -15.96
C TYR A 326 23.18 -6.23 -15.56
N TYR A 327 22.17 -6.40 -16.42
CA TYR A 327 21.04 -7.27 -16.11
C TYR A 327 21.38 -8.76 -16.12
N LYS A 328 22.34 -9.20 -16.96
CA LYS A 328 22.86 -10.57 -16.89
C LYS A 328 23.54 -10.84 -15.55
N ALA A 329 24.36 -9.90 -15.07
CA ALA A 329 25.00 -9.99 -13.76
C ALA A 329 23.96 -10.02 -12.63
N LEU A 330 22.95 -9.13 -12.64
CA LEU A 330 21.86 -9.17 -11.64
C LEU A 330 21.10 -10.51 -11.60
N LYS A 331 20.86 -11.12 -12.77
CA LYS A 331 20.23 -12.44 -12.86
C LYS A 331 21.13 -13.52 -12.25
N ALA A 332 22.44 -13.46 -12.51
CA ALA A 332 23.43 -14.36 -11.93
C ALA A 332 23.51 -14.20 -10.41
N PHE A 333 23.57 -12.97 -9.91
CA PHE A 333 23.60 -12.70 -8.46
C PHE A 333 22.36 -13.27 -7.76
N ARG A 334 21.18 -13.08 -8.35
CA ARG A 334 19.94 -13.68 -7.83
C ARG A 334 20.00 -15.20 -7.82
N LEU A 335 20.44 -15.82 -8.93
CA LEU A 335 20.55 -17.29 -9.02
C LEU A 335 21.49 -17.87 -7.96
N LEU A 336 22.55 -17.14 -7.62
CA LEU A 336 23.57 -17.56 -6.65
C LEU A 336 23.32 -17.08 -5.22
N GLY A 337 22.22 -16.37 -4.98
CA GLY A 337 21.93 -15.73 -3.69
C GLY A 337 22.98 -14.73 -3.22
N ILE A 338 23.66 -14.07 -4.16
CA ILE A 338 24.63 -13.01 -3.88
C ILE A 338 23.89 -11.75 -3.47
N SER A 339 24.23 -11.27 -2.29
CA SER A 339 23.62 -10.14 -1.64
C SER A 339 24.41 -8.85 -1.81
N PHE A 340 23.73 -7.73 -2.02
CA PHE A 340 24.36 -6.40 -2.03
C PHE A 340 24.37 -5.72 -0.66
N ILE A 341 24.09 -6.47 0.41
CA ILE A 341 23.54 -5.93 1.67
C ILE A 341 24.61 -5.54 2.68
N ALA A 342 25.80 -6.11 2.57
CA ALA A 342 27.00 -5.61 3.20
C ALA A 342 28.18 -6.37 2.59
N SER A 343 29.04 -5.68 1.83
CA SER A 343 30.41 -6.14 1.71
C SER A 343 31.15 -5.77 2.99
N ASP A 344 32.14 -6.57 3.35
CA ASP A 344 33.18 -6.25 4.33
C ASP A 344 33.84 -4.88 4.11
N ILE A 345 33.79 -4.34 2.90
CA ILE A 345 34.25 -2.99 2.56
C ILE A 345 33.39 -1.90 3.23
N GLN A 346 32.14 -2.19 3.59
CA GLN A 346 31.21 -1.27 4.24
C GLN A 346 31.07 -1.49 5.75
N LYS A 347 31.85 -2.40 6.35
CA LYS A 347 31.74 -2.71 7.79
C LYS A 347 31.91 -1.48 8.68
N PHE A 348 32.64 -0.45 8.24
CA PHE A 348 32.87 0.74 9.05
C PHE A 348 31.73 1.76 9.08
N ASP A 349 30.77 1.73 8.14
CA ASP A 349 29.62 2.66 8.15
C ASP A 349 28.27 2.00 8.48
N ILE A 350 28.17 0.66 8.39
CA ILE A 350 26.90 -0.10 8.54
C ILE A 350 26.93 -1.06 9.73
N GLU A 351 28.00 -1.09 10.53
CA GLU A 351 27.86 -1.62 11.89
C GLU A 351 26.86 -0.76 12.67
N LEU A 352 25.59 -1.13 12.57
CA LEU A 352 24.82 -1.58 13.72
C LEU A 352 24.88 -0.64 14.94
N ALA A 353 24.84 0.67 14.74
CA ALA A 353 24.74 1.57 15.89
C ALA A 353 23.51 1.29 16.78
N ARG A 354 22.50 0.50 16.32
CA ARG A 354 21.41 -0.10 17.14
C ARG A 354 20.83 -1.47 16.70
N GLY A 355 21.63 -2.44 16.23
CA GLY A 355 21.19 -3.87 16.26
C GLY A 355 19.96 -4.27 15.42
N PHE A 356 20.04 -4.38 14.08
CA PHE A 356 18.98 -5.03 13.29
C PHE A 356 19.07 -6.56 13.39
N PRO A 357 17.96 -7.30 13.57
CA PRO A 357 18.02 -8.75 13.73
C PRO A 357 18.46 -9.47 12.45
N LYS A 358 19.44 -10.38 12.57
CA LYS A 358 20.00 -11.13 11.43
C LYS A 358 18.98 -11.96 10.65
N ASP A 359 17.86 -12.31 11.29
CA ASP A 359 16.80 -13.19 10.77
C ASP A 359 15.57 -12.43 10.26
N PHE A 360 15.57 -11.10 10.27
CA PHE A 360 14.40 -10.33 9.85
C PHE A 360 14.20 -10.36 8.33
N SER A 361 12.95 -10.57 7.91
CA SER A 361 12.51 -10.54 6.52
C SER A 361 11.13 -9.90 6.38
N LEU A 362 10.78 -9.48 5.17
CA LEU A 362 9.44 -8.99 4.82
C LEU A 362 8.48 -10.11 4.39
N CYS A 363 8.76 -11.36 4.76
CA CYS A 363 7.90 -12.50 4.44
C CYS A 363 6.66 -12.52 5.35
N MET A 364 5.47 -12.69 4.78
CA MET A 364 4.20 -12.71 5.54
C MET A 364 3.83 -14.13 5.96
N SER A 365 4.74 -14.81 6.66
CA SER A 365 4.63 -16.21 7.07
C SER A 365 4.38 -16.36 8.57
N GLU A 366 3.68 -17.43 8.97
CA GLU A 366 3.56 -17.92 10.36
C GLU A 366 4.90 -18.11 11.05
N SER A 367 5.92 -18.51 10.29
CA SER A 367 7.29 -18.67 10.80
C SER A 367 8.03 -17.34 11.03
N ASN A 368 7.52 -16.22 10.52
CA ASN A 368 8.14 -14.91 10.69
C ASN A 368 7.67 -14.25 11.99
N LYS A 369 8.46 -14.38 13.06
CA LYS A 369 8.16 -13.82 14.39
C LYS A 369 7.97 -12.29 14.42
N TYR A 370 8.42 -11.58 13.39
CA TYR A 370 8.26 -10.12 13.30
C TYR A 370 6.94 -9.73 12.63
N TYR A 371 6.35 -10.62 11.83
CA TYR A 371 5.12 -10.32 11.10
C TYR A 371 3.91 -10.38 12.04
N GLN A 372 3.16 -9.29 12.09
CA GLN A 372 1.91 -9.22 12.83
C GLN A 372 0.77 -9.77 11.94
N PHE A 373 0.17 -10.87 12.38
CA PHE A 373 -1.03 -11.42 11.75
C PHE A 373 -2.21 -10.45 11.83
N PRO A 374 -3.13 -10.48 10.85
CA PRO A 374 -4.39 -9.77 10.99
C PRO A 374 -5.09 -10.22 12.26
N ARG A 375 -5.64 -9.26 13.01
CA ARG A 375 -6.51 -9.59 14.15
C ARG A 375 -7.89 -9.87 13.63
N ALA A 376 -8.46 -11.02 14.00
CA ALA A 376 -9.89 -11.26 13.83
C ALA A 376 -10.67 -10.29 14.73
N ALA A 377 -11.70 -9.67 14.15
CA ALA A 377 -12.60 -8.75 14.85
C ALA A 377 -13.62 -9.47 15.72
#